data_AF-A0A972GCY9-F1
#
_entry.id   AF-A0A972GCY9-F1
#
_cell.length_a   1.000
_cell.length_b   1.000
_cell.length_c   1.000
_cell.angle_alpha   90.00
_cell.angle_beta   90.00
_cell.angle_gamma   90.00
#
_symmetry.space_group_name_H-M   'P 1'
#
loop_
_entity.id
_entity.type
_entity.pdbx_description
1 polymer ?
#
loop_
_entity_poly.entity_id
_entity_poly.type
_entity_poly.pdbx_seq_one_letter_code
_entity_poly.pdbx_strand_id
1 'polypeptide(L)'
;MKLYALSDLHLGYAINREALTTMPAYPEDWLIVAGDVGETEAHLHFAFTILSQRFARVIWTPGNHDLWTMPTDRSQLRGVAKYERMVAICREYGVLTPEDAYVQWPGDGKPYVLAPLFTLYDYSFRPDHVPADQALDWAAETNVICSDEKLLYPDPYPSREAWCAARCNYTERRLQELSPSTPTILINHFPLREELVRLRYIPRFSLWCGTKRTHDWHTRFAAAVVIYGHLHIRTTDWRDNVRFEEASLGYPKQWNQSRSIASYLREILPGPPSP
;
A
#
# COMPACT_ATOMS: atom_id res chain seq x y z
N MET A 1 23.29 1.10 5.14
CA MET A 1 22.11 0.56 4.45
C MET A 1 20.86 1.14 5.09
N LYS A 2 19.92 1.60 4.28
CA LYS A 2 18.65 2.21 4.68
C LYS A 2 17.48 1.50 4.02
N LEU A 3 16.34 1.52 4.70
CA LEU A 3 15.06 1.10 4.14
C LEU A 3 14.23 2.36 3.89
N TYR A 4 13.90 2.62 2.63
CA TYR A 4 13.02 3.72 2.26
C TYR A 4 11.61 3.24 1.92
N ALA A 5 10.63 4.13 1.97
CA ALA A 5 9.28 3.90 1.48
C ALA A 5 8.79 5.06 0.58
N LEU A 6 8.01 4.68 -0.43
CA LEU A 6 7.25 5.57 -1.31
C LEU A 6 5.98 4.82 -1.75
N SER A 7 4.89 5.51 -2.02
CA SER A 7 3.67 4.92 -2.57
C SER A 7 2.98 5.90 -3.50
N ASP A 8 1.88 5.48 -4.13
CA ASP A 8 1.01 6.39 -4.89
C ASP A 8 1.79 7.11 -6.00
N LEU A 9 2.60 6.35 -6.75
CA LEU A 9 3.41 6.86 -7.85
C LEU A 9 2.51 7.33 -9.00
N HIS A 10 1.32 6.73 -9.17
CA HIS A 10 0.33 7.11 -10.19
C HIS A 10 0.94 7.33 -11.57
N LEU A 11 1.62 6.29 -12.05
CA LEU A 11 2.35 6.35 -13.31
C LEU A 11 1.46 6.41 -14.55
N GLY A 12 0.14 6.48 -14.43
CA GLY A 12 -0.74 6.95 -15.49
C GLY A 12 -0.45 8.39 -15.93
N TYR A 13 0.08 9.22 -15.02
CA TYR A 13 0.48 10.60 -15.31
C TYR A 13 1.90 10.66 -15.86
N ALA A 14 2.06 11.26 -17.06
CA ALA A 14 3.35 11.43 -17.72
C ALA A 14 4.39 12.15 -16.83
N ILE A 15 3.96 13.20 -16.12
CA ILE A 15 4.80 13.96 -15.19
C ILE A 15 5.41 13.05 -14.10
N ASN A 16 4.62 12.14 -13.53
CA ASN A 16 5.11 11.23 -12.50
C ASN A 16 6.03 10.16 -13.10
N ARG A 17 5.75 9.67 -14.33
CA ARG A 17 6.66 8.75 -15.05
C ARG A 17 8.02 9.40 -15.33
N GLU A 18 8.02 10.62 -15.87
CA GLU A 18 9.22 11.40 -16.13
C GLU A 18 10.02 11.60 -14.84
N ALA A 19 9.36 11.99 -13.75
CA ALA A 19 10.01 12.14 -12.44
C ALA A 19 10.67 10.83 -11.98
N LEU A 20 10.01 9.67 -12.13
CA LEU A 20 10.58 8.37 -11.74
C LEU A 20 11.88 8.05 -12.49
N THR A 21 12.01 8.43 -13.76
CA THR A 21 13.26 8.24 -14.53
C THR A 21 14.47 8.96 -13.92
N THR A 22 14.21 10.02 -13.15
CA THR A 22 15.24 10.82 -12.47
C THR A 22 15.61 10.28 -11.09
N MET A 23 15.00 9.18 -10.64
CA MET A 23 15.32 8.56 -9.36
C MET A 23 16.82 8.22 -9.31
N PRO A 24 17.59 8.78 -8.36
CA PRO A 24 19.00 8.47 -8.23
C PRO A 24 19.22 7.02 -7.77
N ALA A 25 20.44 6.52 -7.93
CA ALA A 25 20.80 5.19 -7.48
C ALA A 25 21.13 5.17 -5.98
N TYR A 26 20.57 4.19 -5.29
CA TYR A 26 20.83 3.82 -3.90
C TYR A 26 21.20 2.32 -3.85
N PRO A 27 22.33 1.92 -4.44
CA PRO A 27 22.65 0.52 -4.72
C PRO A 27 22.79 -0.35 -3.47
N GLU A 28 22.95 0.25 -2.29
CA GLU A 28 23.06 -0.43 -0.99
C GLU A 28 21.75 -0.42 -0.19
N ASP A 29 20.72 0.28 -0.65
CA ASP A 29 19.49 0.53 0.11
C ASP A 29 18.31 -0.24 -0.47
N TRP A 30 17.28 -0.46 0.35
CA TRP A 30 16.04 -1.12 -0.05
C TRP A 30 14.92 -0.09 -0.18
N LEU A 31 13.96 -0.36 -1.07
CA LEU A 31 12.78 0.47 -1.28
C LEU A 31 11.49 -0.33 -1.11
N ILE A 32 10.58 0.20 -0.30
CA ILE A 32 9.19 -0.21 -0.23
C ILE A 32 8.36 0.66 -1.17
N VAL A 33 7.58 0.02 -2.03
CA VAL A 33 6.59 0.63 -2.92
C VAL A 33 5.20 0.21 -2.44
N ALA A 34 4.58 1.03 -1.58
CA ALA A 34 3.36 0.68 -0.86
C ALA A 34 2.06 0.95 -1.65
N GLY A 35 1.97 0.37 -2.84
CA GLY A 35 0.79 0.41 -3.70
C GLY A 35 0.66 1.65 -4.57
N ASP A 36 -0.30 1.58 -5.48
CA ASP A 36 -0.65 2.60 -6.47
C ASP A 36 0.56 3.02 -7.32
N VAL A 37 1.24 2.02 -7.88
CA VAL A 37 2.29 2.25 -8.88
C VAL A 37 1.67 2.83 -10.15
N GLY A 38 0.57 2.24 -10.60
CA GLY A 38 -0.23 2.72 -11.72
C GLY A 38 -1.21 1.64 -12.19
N GLU A 39 -2.01 1.96 -13.19
CA GLU A 39 -3.21 1.17 -13.52
C GLU A 39 -2.98 -0.02 -14.48
N THR A 40 -1.75 -0.21 -14.98
CA THR A 40 -1.47 -1.15 -16.08
C THR A 40 -0.20 -1.95 -15.86
N GLU A 41 -0.12 -3.12 -16.49
CA GLU A 41 1.12 -3.92 -16.50
C GLU A 41 2.30 -3.11 -17.03
N ALA A 42 2.09 -2.27 -18.05
CA ALA A 42 3.14 -1.42 -18.61
C ALA A 42 3.70 -0.42 -17.59
N HIS A 43 2.84 0.14 -16.72
CA HIS A 43 3.29 1.01 -15.62
C HIS A 43 4.14 0.23 -14.60
N LEU A 44 3.74 -1.00 -14.29
CA LEU A 44 4.46 -1.86 -13.36
C LEU A 44 5.84 -2.28 -13.90
N HIS A 45 5.90 -2.72 -15.16
CA HIS A 45 7.15 -3.00 -15.86
C HIS A 45 8.05 -1.77 -15.92
N PHE A 46 7.50 -0.60 -16.26
CA PHE A 46 8.26 0.65 -16.31
C PHE A 46 8.86 0.98 -14.95
N ALA A 47 8.06 0.90 -13.88
CA ALA A 47 8.53 1.20 -12.53
C ALA A 47 9.65 0.27 -12.10
N PHE A 48 9.46 -1.04 -12.23
CA PHE A 48 10.43 -2.02 -11.70
C PHE A 48 11.65 -2.19 -12.59
N THR A 49 11.57 -1.88 -13.89
CA THR A 49 12.78 -1.74 -14.73
C THR A 49 13.72 -0.67 -14.17
N ILE A 50 13.18 0.44 -13.66
CA ILE A 50 13.98 1.51 -13.07
C ILE A 50 14.38 1.15 -11.65
N LEU A 51 13.42 0.88 -10.77
CA LEU A 51 13.65 0.78 -9.34
C LEU A 51 14.53 -0.42 -8.97
N SER A 52 14.42 -1.57 -9.66
CA SER A 52 15.29 -2.72 -9.41
C SER A 52 16.76 -2.49 -9.79
N GLN A 53 17.04 -1.50 -10.66
CA GLN A 53 18.42 -1.09 -10.99
C GLN A 53 18.94 0.00 -10.05
N ARG A 54 18.05 0.68 -9.32
CA ARG A 54 18.40 1.79 -8.41
C ARG A 54 18.56 1.34 -6.97
N PHE A 55 17.87 0.28 -6.54
CA PHE A 55 17.89 -0.19 -5.15
C PHE A 55 18.34 -1.65 -5.09
N ALA A 56 19.05 -2.03 -4.03
CA ALA A 56 19.50 -3.41 -3.79
C ALA A 56 18.34 -4.41 -3.75
N ARG A 57 17.19 -3.95 -3.22
CA ARG A 57 15.95 -4.72 -3.15
C ARG A 57 14.76 -3.79 -3.22
N VAL A 58 13.71 -4.23 -3.90
CA VAL A 58 12.41 -3.57 -3.91
C VAL A 58 11.37 -4.50 -3.31
N ILE A 59 10.46 -3.95 -2.51
CA ILE A 59 9.31 -4.63 -1.92
C ILE A 59 8.06 -3.90 -2.40
N TRP A 60 7.07 -4.64 -2.88
CA TRP A 60 5.81 -4.09 -3.36
C TRP A 60 4.63 -4.69 -2.59
N THR A 61 3.60 -3.88 -2.37
CA THR A 61 2.23 -4.31 -2.06
C THR A 61 1.30 -3.66 -3.07
N PRO A 62 0.21 -4.33 -3.50
CA PRO A 62 -0.79 -3.70 -4.36
C PRO A 62 -1.54 -2.59 -3.63
N GLY A 63 -1.82 -1.50 -4.35
CA GLY A 63 -2.89 -0.56 -4.04
C GLY A 63 -4.17 -0.84 -4.82
N ASN A 64 -5.17 0.04 -4.73
CA ASN A 64 -6.41 -0.14 -5.48
C ASN A 64 -6.23 0.11 -6.97
N HIS A 65 -5.43 1.12 -7.36
CA HIS A 65 -5.18 1.43 -8.78
C HIS A 65 -4.44 0.31 -9.49
N ASP A 66 -3.53 -0.34 -8.78
CA ASP A 66 -2.80 -1.51 -9.29
C ASP A 66 -3.79 -2.60 -9.76
N LEU A 67 -4.87 -2.80 -9.02
CA LEU A 67 -5.89 -3.82 -9.25
C LEU A 67 -7.01 -3.39 -10.22
N TRP A 68 -6.96 -2.16 -10.74
CA TRP A 68 -7.97 -1.71 -11.69
C TRP A 68 -7.89 -2.46 -13.01
N THR A 69 -9.07 -2.84 -13.52
CA THR A 69 -9.23 -3.30 -14.90
C THR A 69 -9.68 -2.11 -15.74
N MET A 70 -8.73 -1.45 -16.39
CA MET A 70 -9.01 -0.30 -17.24
C MET A 70 -9.84 -0.74 -18.47
N PRO A 71 -10.81 0.07 -18.95
CA PRO A 71 -11.56 -0.26 -20.16
C PRO A 71 -10.69 -0.48 -21.41
N THR A 72 -9.49 0.09 -21.42
CA THR A 72 -8.49 -0.04 -22.49
C THR A 72 -7.59 -1.27 -22.35
N ASP A 73 -7.67 -2.01 -21.24
CA ASP A 73 -6.83 -3.19 -20.98
C ASP A 73 -7.27 -4.35 -21.88
N ARG A 74 -6.41 -4.76 -22.83
CA ARG A 74 -6.73 -5.84 -23.77
C ARG A 74 -6.73 -7.22 -23.13
N SER A 75 -6.01 -7.41 -22.01
CA SER A 75 -5.97 -8.69 -21.30
C SER A 75 -7.32 -9.00 -20.63
N GLN A 76 -8.07 -7.95 -20.28
CA GLN A 76 -9.32 -8.02 -19.50
C GLN A 76 -9.18 -8.82 -18.19
N LEU A 77 -7.95 -8.99 -17.69
CA LEU A 77 -7.70 -9.61 -16.40
C LEU A 77 -8.27 -8.73 -15.29
N ARG A 78 -8.95 -9.36 -14.34
CA ARG A 78 -9.60 -8.70 -13.21
C ARG A 78 -9.51 -9.55 -11.94
N GLY A 79 -9.79 -8.94 -10.80
CA GLY A 79 -9.78 -9.62 -9.50
C GLY A 79 -8.49 -10.35 -9.20
N VAL A 80 -8.60 -11.56 -8.66
CA VAL A 80 -7.45 -12.39 -8.27
C VAL A 80 -6.51 -12.66 -9.45
N ALA A 81 -7.05 -12.91 -10.65
CA ALA A 81 -6.21 -13.17 -11.83
C ALA A 81 -5.35 -11.94 -12.21
N LYS A 82 -5.90 -10.73 -12.06
CA LYS A 82 -5.13 -9.48 -12.24
C LYS A 82 -4.04 -9.37 -11.19
N TYR A 83 -4.38 -9.58 -9.92
CA TYR A 83 -3.42 -9.56 -8.81
C TYR A 83 -2.25 -10.54 -9.02
N GLU A 84 -2.55 -11.79 -9.37
CA GLU A 84 -1.55 -12.82 -9.64
C GLU A 84 -0.64 -12.44 -10.81
N ARG A 85 -1.19 -11.80 -11.85
CA ARG A 85 -0.40 -11.27 -12.96
C ARG A 85 0.56 -10.16 -12.50
N MET A 86 0.14 -9.29 -11.59
CA MET A 86 1.04 -8.26 -11.02
C MET A 86 2.14 -8.87 -10.16
N VAL A 87 1.82 -9.89 -9.36
CA VAL A 87 2.81 -10.66 -8.59
C VAL A 87 3.81 -11.33 -9.53
N ALA A 88 3.34 -11.91 -10.64
CA ALA A 88 4.23 -12.51 -11.65
C ALA A 88 5.20 -11.47 -12.23
N ILE A 89 4.71 -10.28 -12.59
CA ILE A 89 5.57 -9.18 -13.08
C ILE A 89 6.59 -8.78 -12.01
N CYS A 90 6.21 -8.64 -10.74
CA CYS A 90 7.15 -8.34 -9.65
C CYS A 90 8.29 -9.37 -9.59
N ARG A 91 7.96 -10.66 -9.73
CA ARG A 91 8.94 -11.76 -9.71
C ARG A 91 9.91 -11.70 -10.90
N GLU A 92 9.47 -11.25 -12.07
CA GLU A 92 10.35 -11.03 -13.24
C GLU A 92 11.50 -10.04 -12.92
N TYR A 93 11.29 -9.10 -11.99
CA TYR A 93 12.29 -8.12 -11.53
C TYR A 93 12.90 -8.43 -10.16
N GLY A 94 12.61 -9.59 -9.56
CA GLY A 94 13.09 -9.95 -8.22
C GLY A 94 12.54 -9.07 -7.09
N VAL A 95 11.41 -8.39 -7.34
CA VAL A 95 10.68 -7.56 -6.37
C VAL A 95 9.90 -8.48 -5.43
N LEU A 96 10.04 -8.28 -4.12
CA LEU A 96 9.30 -9.05 -3.11
C LEU A 96 7.85 -8.58 -3.04
N THR A 97 6.94 -9.53 -2.84
CA THR A 97 5.49 -9.29 -2.85
C THR A 97 4.84 -9.83 -1.57
N PRO A 98 3.55 -9.56 -1.33
CA PRO A 98 2.82 -10.16 -0.22
C PRO A 98 2.74 -11.69 -0.30
N GLU A 99 3.05 -12.31 -1.45
CA GLU A 99 2.98 -13.77 -1.64
C GLU A 99 4.31 -14.49 -1.40
N ASP A 100 5.40 -13.76 -1.24
CA ASP A 100 6.71 -14.34 -0.97
C ASP A 100 6.96 -14.42 0.54
N ALA A 101 7.88 -15.28 0.98
CA ALA A 101 8.23 -15.42 2.39
C ALA A 101 8.69 -14.07 2.97
N TYR A 102 8.29 -13.77 4.21
CA TYR A 102 8.76 -12.56 4.87
C TYR A 102 10.26 -12.63 5.09
N VAL A 103 10.95 -11.53 4.79
CA VAL A 103 12.40 -11.46 4.86
C VAL A 103 12.82 -10.65 6.07
N GLN A 104 13.92 -11.06 6.69
CA GLN A 104 14.57 -10.27 7.71
C GLN A 104 15.32 -9.11 7.06
N TRP A 105 15.21 -7.92 7.64
CA TRP A 105 16.00 -6.75 7.31
C TRP A 105 17.49 -7.07 7.53
N PRO A 106 18.36 -6.93 6.50
CA PRO A 106 19.78 -7.26 6.63
C PRO A 106 20.64 -6.09 7.17
N GLY A 107 20.07 -4.90 7.35
CA GLY A 107 20.80 -3.76 7.90
C GLY A 107 20.95 -3.82 9.43
N ASP A 108 21.72 -2.88 9.97
CA ASP A 108 21.98 -2.79 11.40
C ASP A 108 20.70 -2.57 12.23
N GLY A 109 20.73 -3.03 13.49
CA GLY A 109 19.65 -2.83 14.45
C GLY A 109 18.97 -4.13 14.85
N LYS A 110 17.68 -4.04 15.21
CA LYS A 110 16.88 -5.22 15.55
C LYS A 110 16.65 -6.09 14.30
N PRO A 111 16.46 -7.42 14.44
CA PRO A 111 16.18 -8.31 13.33
C PRO A 111 14.72 -8.13 12.84
N TYR A 112 14.43 -6.97 12.26
CA TYR A 112 13.09 -6.63 11.80
C TYR A 112 12.66 -7.59 10.69
N VAL A 113 11.46 -8.14 10.78
CA VAL A 113 10.83 -8.88 9.68
C VAL A 113 9.99 -7.93 8.85
N LEU A 114 10.28 -7.85 7.55
CA LEU A 114 9.53 -7.02 6.61
C LEU A 114 8.34 -7.82 6.08
N ALA A 115 7.14 -7.36 6.39
CA ALA A 115 5.88 -8.04 6.08
C ALA A 115 5.06 -7.21 5.07
N PRO A 116 5.25 -7.41 3.75
CA PRO A 116 4.30 -6.94 2.73
C PRO A 116 2.97 -7.65 2.89
N LEU A 117 1.90 -6.86 2.97
CA LEU A 117 0.53 -7.29 3.20
C LEU A 117 -0.31 -6.94 1.98
N PHE A 118 -1.48 -7.55 1.84
CA PHE A 118 -2.51 -7.08 0.91
C PHE A 118 -3.84 -7.39 1.56
N THR A 119 -4.50 -6.37 2.12
CA THR A 119 -5.75 -6.54 2.89
C THR A 119 -7.01 -6.08 2.16
N LEU A 120 -6.89 -5.13 1.22
CA LEU A 120 -8.04 -4.39 0.67
C LEU A 120 -8.86 -3.69 1.79
N TYR A 121 -10.16 -3.51 1.58
CA TYR A 121 -11.12 -2.89 2.50
C TYR A 121 -12.46 -3.63 2.46
N ASP A 122 -13.29 -3.41 3.49
CA ASP A 122 -14.59 -4.07 3.66
C ASP A 122 -15.73 -3.10 4.03
N TYR A 123 -15.56 -1.80 3.76
CA TYR A 123 -16.52 -0.73 4.08
C TYR A 123 -16.79 -0.56 5.59
N SER A 124 -16.03 -1.22 6.48
CA SER A 124 -16.24 -1.14 7.92
C SER A 124 -15.78 0.18 8.56
N PHE A 125 -14.98 0.98 7.85
CA PHE A 125 -14.64 2.38 8.19
C PHE A 125 -15.82 3.34 7.90
N ARG A 126 -17.02 2.88 8.23
CA ARG A 126 -18.26 3.65 8.31
C ARG A 126 -18.54 3.98 9.78
N PRO A 127 -19.29 5.05 10.07
CA PRO A 127 -19.81 5.26 11.41
C PRO A 127 -20.67 4.07 11.88
N ASP A 128 -20.64 3.78 13.17
CA ASP A 128 -21.34 2.62 13.73
C ASP A 128 -22.86 2.68 13.53
N HIS A 129 -23.44 3.88 13.44
CA HIS A 129 -24.86 4.11 13.20
C HIS A 129 -25.30 3.86 11.75
N VAL A 130 -24.37 3.75 10.80
CA VAL A 130 -24.66 3.49 9.38
C VAL A 130 -24.69 1.97 9.17
N PRO A 131 -25.82 1.35 8.78
CA PRO A 131 -25.86 -0.09 8.48
C PRO A 131 -24.91 -0.47 7.35
N ALA A 132 -24.36 -1.70 7.38
CA ALA A 132 -23.37 -2.15 6.40
C ALA A 132 -23.93 -2.19 4.97
N ASP A 133 -25.18 -2.62 4.81
CA ASP A 133 -25.90 -2.67 3.55
C ASP A 133 -26.27 -1.28 2.99
N GLN A 134 -26.16 -0.22 3.80
CA GLN A 134 -26.41 1.17 3.41
C GLN A 134 -25.14 2.01 3.28
N ALA A 135 -23.95 1.41 3.44
CA ALA A 135 -22.69 2.15 3.47
C ALA A 135 -22.44 2.97 2.18
N LEU A 136 -22.64 2.35 1.01
CA LEU A 136 -22.43 3.02 -0.28
C LEU A 136 -23.45 4.15 -0.51
N ASP A 137 -24.72 3.92 -0.18
CA ASP A 137 -25.76 4.93 -0.29
C ASP A 137 -25.46 6.12 0.62
N TRP A 138 -25.01 5.86 1.85
CA TRP A 138 -24.54 6.89 2.78
C TRP A 138 -23.41 7.72 2.18
N ALA A 139 -22.41 7.14 1.52
CA ALA A 139 -21.38 7.96 0.86
C ALA A 139 -21.96 8.77 -0.33
N ALA A 140 -22.85 8.15 -1.11
CA ALA A 140 -23.46 8.74 -2.29
C ALA A 140 -24.35 9.97 -1.99
N GLU A 141 -24.96 10.05 -0.80
CA GLU A 141 -25.69 11.24 -0.33
C GLU A 141 -24.84 12.53 -0.36
N THR A 142 -23.51 12.39 -0.28
CA THR A 142 -22.55 13.52 -0.38
C THR A 142 -21.81 13.58 -1.71
N ASN A 143 -22.29 12.86 -2.73
CA ASN A 143 -21.66 12.71 -4.04
C ASN A 143 -20.25 12.11 -3.99
N VAL A 144 -19.94 11.30 -2.97
CA VAL A 144 -18.67 10.59 -2.85
C VAL A 144 -18.85 9.15 -3.31
N ILE A 145 -18.20 8.79 -4.42
CA ILE A 145 -18.19 7.43 -4.97
C ILE A 145 -16.76 7.12 -5.42
N CYS A 146 -16.19 6.00 -4.98
CA CYS A 146 -14.88 5.57 -5.42
C CYS A 146 -14.94 4.91 -6.81
N SER A 147 -13.94 5.16 -7.65
CA SER A 147 -13.81 4.52 -8.96
C SER A 147 -13.65 3.00 -8.87
N ASP A 148 -13.17 2.50 -7.73
CA ASP A 148 -13.09 1.06 -7.44
C ASP A 148 -14.42 0.35 -7.66
N GLU A 149 -15.55 1.03 -7.43
CA GLU A 149 -16.89 0.47 -7.64
C GLU A 149 -17.14 0.02 -9.09
N LYS A 150 -16.35 0.52 -10.04
CA LYS A 150 -16.44 0.21 -11.47
C LYS A 150 -15.19 -0.43 -12.06
N LEU A 151 -14.05 -0.32 -11.37
CA LEU A 151 -12.74 -0.72 -11.90
C LEU A 151 -12.06 -1.82 -11.10
N LEU A 152 -12.39 -1.97 -9.81
CA LEU A 152 -11.83 -2.99 -8.93
C LEU A 152 -12.85 -4.10 -8.74
N TYR A 153 -12.68 -5.16 -9.55
CA TYR A 153 -13.53 -6.34 -9.52
C TYR A 153 -13.02 -7.34 -8.50
N PRO A 154 -13.88 -7.99 -7.70
CA PRO A 154 -13.46 -8.93 -6.67
C PRO A 154 -13.36 -10.39 -7.13
N ASP A 155 -13.55 -10.69 -8.42
CA ASP A 155 -13.58 -12.07 -8.92
C ASP A 155 -12.41 -12.92 -8.41
N PRO A 156 -12.63 -14.18 -7.97
CA PRO A 156 -13.90 -14.92 -7.96
C PRO A 156 -14.73 -14.70 -6.69
N TYR A 157 -14.32 -13.81 -5.80
CA TYR A 157 -15.08 -13.52 -4.59
C TYR A 157 -16.37 -12.77 -4.95
N PRO A 158 -17.47 -13.01 -4.20
CA PRO A 158 -18.76 -12.39 -4.50
C PRO A 158 -18.77 -10.87 -4.23
N SER A 159 -17.81 -10.35 -3.44
CA SER A 159 -17.71 -8.94 -3.11
C SER A 159 -16.29 -8.56 -2.69
N ARG A 160 -15.99 -7.25 -2.63
CA ARG A 160 -14.69 -6.74 -2.16
C ARG A 160 -14.49 -7.00 -0.67
N GLU A 161 -15.55 -6.96 0.14
CA GLU A 161 -15.52 -7.36 1.55
C GLU A 161 -15.16 -8.84 1.72
N ALA A 162 -15.72 -9.72 0.88
CA ALA A 162 -15.39 -11.14 0.91
C ALA A 162 -13.91 -11.39 0.52
N TRP A 163 -13.40 -10.67 -0.48
CA TRP A 163 -11.99 -10.74 -0.86
C TRP A 163 -11.09 -10.19 0.26
N CYS A 164 -11.41 -9.01 0.80
CA CYS A 164 -10.74 -8.42 1.96
C CYS A 164 -10.71 -9.40 3.14
N ALA A 165 -11.82 -10.09 3.41
CA ALA A 165 -11.90 -11.02 4.50
C ALA A 165 -10.98 -12.23 4.31
N ALA A 166 -10.93 -12.79 3.09
CA ALA A 166 -10.02 -13.87 2.73
C ALA A 166 -8.55 -13.44 2.82
N ARG A 167 -8.24 -12.23 2.35
CA ARG A 167 -6.92 -11.63 2.45
C ARG A 167 -6.46 -11.41 3.89
N CYS A 168 -7.32 -10.86 4.74
CA CYS A 168 -7.03 -10.70 6.17
C CYS A 168 -6.77 -12.05 6.84
N ASN A 169 -7.57 -13.08 6.55
CA ASN A 169 -7.35 -14.43 7.09
C ASN A 169 -6.01 -15.03 6.62
N TYR A 170 -5.68 -14.86 5.35
CA TYR A 170 -4.42 -15.33 4.78
C TYR A 170 -3.22 -14.66 5.45
N THR A 171 -3.24 -13.33 5.53
CA THR A 171 -2.15 -12.55 6.13
C THR A 171 -2.03 -12.81 7.64
N GLU A 172 -3.14 -12.87 8.37
CA GLU A 172 -3.14 -13.14 9.80
C GLU A 172 -2.47 -14.48 10.12
N ARG A 173 -2.78 -15.54 9.38
CA ARG A 173 -2.13 -16.86 9.56
C ARG A 173 -0.61 -16.76 9.39
N ARG A 174 -0.15 -16.06 8.37
CA ARG A 174 1.28 -15.89 8.10
C ARG A 174 1.99 -15.04 9.15
N LEU A 175 1.34 -14.00 9.68
CA LEU A 175 1.89 -13.22 10.78
C LEU A 175 1.95 -14.04 12.09
N GLN A 176 0.99 -14.95 12.31
CA GLN A 176 0.97 -15.86 13.47
C GLN A 176 2.07 -16.93 13.44
N GLU A 177 2.66 -17.22 12.27
CA GLU A 177 3.82 -18.12 12.15
C GLU A 177 5.11 -17.48 12.70
N LEU A 178 5.14 -16.16 12.87
CA LEU A 178 6.26 -15.46 13.49
C LEU A 178 6.20 -15.62 15.02
N SER A 179 7.37 -15.64 15.67
CA SER A 179 7.41 -15.53 17.13
C SER A 179 6.75 -14.21 17.58
N PRO A 180 5.93 -14.20 18.66
CA PRO A 180 5.24 -13.00 19.13
C PRO A 180 6.16 -11.81 19.46
N SER A 181 7.44 -12.06 19.74
CA SER A 181 8.44 -11.03 20.05
C SER A 181 9.26 -10.58 18.84
N THR A 182 9.02 -11.15 17.65
CA THR A 182 9.73 -10.77 16.43
C THR A 182 9.28 -9.36 16.01
N PRO A 183 10.17 -8.36 16.00
CA PRO A 183 9.77 -7.01 15.63
C PRO A 183 9.46 -6.97 14.13
N THR A 184 8.28 -6.48 13.75
CA THR A 184 7.85 -6.44 12.35
C THR A 184 7.85 -5.02 11.78
N ILE A 185 7.97 -4.91 10.46
CA ILE A 185 7.60 -3.74 9.68
C ILE A 185 6.41 -4.15 8.82
N LEU A 186 5.21 -3.68 9.17
CA LEU A 186 3.99 -3.99 8.42
C LEU A 186 3.86 -3.03 7.25
N ILE A 187 3.67 -3.57 6.05
CA ILE A 187 3.65 -2.78 4.81
C ILE A 187 2.35 -3.09 4.08
N ASN A 188 1.43 -2.13 4.03
CA ASN A 188 0.13 -2.31 3.38
C ASN A 188 -0.26 -1.02 2.67
N HIS A 189 -0.94 -1.07 1.54
CA HIS A 189 -1.35 0.17 0.88
C HIS A 189 -2.38 0.97 1.70
N PHE A 190 -3.41 0.27 2.21
CA PHE A 190 -4.45 0.89 3.04
C PHE A 190 -3.98 1.04 4.49
N PRO A 191 -4.34 2.14 5.20
CA PRO A 191 -4.08 2.25 6.63
C PRO A 191 -4.72 1.09 7.40
N LEU A 192 -3.98 0.53 8.37
CA LEU A 192 -4.48 -0.56 9.22
C LEU A 192 -5.39 -0.07 10.37
N ARG A 193 -5.61 1.24 10.47
CA ARG A 193 -6.39 1.86 11.53
C ARG A 193 -7.26 2.98 10.99
N GLU A 194 -8.53 2.95 11.40
CA GLU A 194 -9.53 3.95 11.02
C GLU A 194 -9.13 5.37 11.44
N GLU A 195 -8.50 5.54 12.60
CA GLU A 195 -8.18 6.87 13.14
C GLU A 195 -7.06 7.60 12.37
N LEU A 196 -6.38 6.91 11.45
CA LEU A 196 -5.40 7.49 10.54
C LEU A 196 -6.08 8.17 9.34
N VAL A 197 -7.33 7.79 9.03
CA VAL A 197 -8.11 8.29 7.89
C VAL A 197 -8.72 9.65 8.24
N ARG A 198 -7.95 10.71 8.05
CA ARG A 198 -8.36 12.10 8.35
C ARG A 198 -8.67 12.91 7.09
N LEU A 199 -9.69 12.47 6.34
CA LEU A 199 -10.10 13.07 5.06
C LEU A 199 -11.00 14.32 5.27
N ARG A 200 -10.40 15.52 5.21
CA ARG A 200 -11.11 16.78 5.51
C ARG A 200 -12.24 17.11 4.53
N TYR A 201 -12.04 16.89 3.23
CA TYR A 201 -12.97 17.35 2.19
C TYR A 201 -13.96 16.28 1.73
N ILE A 202 -13.62 15.00 1.91
CA ILE A 202 -14.41 13.84 1.50
C ILE A 202 -14.45 12.79 2.61
N PRO A 203 -14.94 13.13 3.83
CA PRO A 203 -14.86 12.24 4.98
C PRO A 203 -15.54 10.88 4.75
N ARG A 204 -16.63 10.83 3.97
CA ARG A 204 -17.34 9.58 3.64
C ARG A 204 -16.56 8.65 2.69
N PHE A 205 -15.43 9.10 2.15
CA PHE A 205 -14.53 8.23 1.38
C PHE A 205 -13.80 7.21 2.28
N SER A 206 -13.90 7.35 3.61
CA SER A 206 -13.34 6.41 4.58
C SER A 206 -13.73 4.94 4.33
N LEU A 207 -14.90 4.69 3.73
CA LEU A 207 -15.38 3.35 3.38
C LEU A 207 -14.37 2.54 2.56
N TRP A 208 -13.61 3.18 1.69
CA TRP A 208 -12.66 2.53 0.79
C TRP A 208 -11.23 2.53 1.34
N CYS A 209 -11.03 2.94 2.61
CA CYS A 209 -9.70 3.18 3.16
C CYS A 209 -9.17 2.05 4.06
N GLY A 210 -9.90 0.95 4.27
CA GLY A 210 -9.38 -0.20 5.04
C GLY A 210 -10.47 -1.03 5.71
N THR A 211 -10.09 -1.74 6.77
CA THR A 211 -10.97 -2.64 7.54
C THR A 211 -10.68 -2.52 9.04
N LYS A 212 -11.74 -2.57 9.88
CA LYS A 212 -11.62 -2.63 11.34
C LYS A 212 -10.93 -3.90 11.83
N ARG A 213 -10.83 -4.95 11.01
CA ARG A 213 -10.20 -6.23 11.37
C ARG A 213 -8.71 -6.14 11.68
N THR A 214 -8.03 -5.09 11.19
CA THR A 214 -6.58 -4.90 11.34
C THR A 214 -6.22 -3.91 12.44
N HIS A 215 -7.21 -3.42 13.20
CA HIS A 215 -7.05 -2.33 14.17
C HIS A 215 -5.94 -2.54 15.20
N ASP A 216 -5.76 -3.78 15.67
CA ASP A 216 -4.77 -4.15 16.68
C ASP A 216 -3.51 -4.81 16.11
N TRP A 217 -3.37 -4.93 14.79
CA TRP A 217 -2.28 -5.69 14.18
C TRP A 217 -0.90 -5.10 14.49
N HIS A 218 -0.80 -3.78 14.65
CA HIS A 218 0.47 -3.12 14.98
C HIS A 218 1.00 -3.54 16.36
N THR A 219 0.14 -3.73 17.35
CA THR A 219 0.57 -4.23 18.67
C THR A 219 0.61 -5.74 18.72
N ARG A 220 -0.40 -6.42 18.16
CA ARG A 220 -0.54 -7.88 18.17
C ARG A 220 0.59 -8.60 17.43
N PHE A 221 1.14 -7.98 16.38
CA PHE A 221 2.25 -8.53 15.60
C PHE A 221 3.56 -7.76 15.80
N ALA A 222 3.73 -7.11 16.95
CA ALA A 222 4.96 -6.44 17.39
C ALA A 222 5.56 -5.51 16.33
N ALA A 223 4.72 -4.73 15.66
CA ALA A 223 5.17 -3.79 14.64
C ALA A 223 5.98 -2.67 15.28
N ALA A 224 7.17 -2.43 14.75
CA ALA A 224 7.94 -1.24 15.07
C ALA A 224 7.49 -0.05 14.20
N VAL A 225 7.15 -0.34 12.94
CA VAL A 225 6.63 0.66 11.99
C VAL A 225 5.54 0.01 11.13
N VAL A 226 4.46 0.76 10.88
CA VAL A 226 3.46 0.44 9.87
C VAL A 226 3.54 1.46 8.75
N ILE A 227 3.65 1.00 7.50
CA ILE A 227 3.82 1.83 6.31
C ILE A 227 2.58 1.68 5.44
N TYR A 228 2.06 2.82 4.96
CA TYR A 228 0.91 2.87 4.09
C TYR A 228 0.90 4.08 3.15
N GLY A 229 -0.07 4.11 2.24
CA GLY A 229 -0.30 5.17 1.26
C GLY A 229 -1.78 5.52 1.19
N HIS A 230 -2.34 5.53 -0.04
CA HIS A 230 -3.78 5.63 -0.36
C HIS A 230 -4.42 6.99 -0.08
N LEU A 231 -4.12 7.60 1.07
CA LEU A 231 -4.78 8.83 1.52
C LEU A 231 -4.28 10.08 0.80
N HIS A 232 -3.07 10.03 0.24
CA HIS A 232 -2.36 11.18 -0.33
C HIS A 232 -2.13 12.29 0.71
N ILE A 233 -1.96 11.90 1.97
CA ILE A 233 -1.76 12.80 3.11
C ILE A 233 -0.51 12.34 3.85
N ARG A 234 0.66 12.71 3.31
CA ARG A 234 1.95 12.38 3.90
C ARG A 234 2.03 12.86 5.35
N THR A 235 2.11 11.91 6.27
CA THR A 235 2.18 12.15 7.72
C THR A 235 3.02 11.09 8.42
N THR A 236 3.50 11.43 9.61
CA THR A 236 4.05 10.48 10.57
C THR A 236 3.17 10.53 11.81
N ASP A 237 2.57 9.41 12.19
CA ASP A 237 1.73 9.29 13.37
C ASP A 237 2.33 8.28 14.35
N TRP A 238 1.92 8.38 15.61
CA TRP A 238 2.30 7.43 16.66
C TRP A 238 1.05 6.93 17.37
N ARG A 239 0.87 5.61 17.44
CA ARG A 239 -0.21 4.98 18.19
C ARG A 239 0.34 3.78 18.94
N ASP A 240 0.04 3.69 20.23
CA ASP A 240 0.52 2.60 21.08
C ASP A 240 2.04 2.40 21.00
N ASN A 241 2.78 3.52 20.92
CA ASN A 241 4.23 3.60 20.70
C ASN A 241 4.75 2.97 19.40
N VAL A 242 3.86 2.69 18.44
CA VAL A 242 4.21 2.25 17.08
C VAL A 242 4.14 3.44 16.12
N ARG A 243 5.15 3.57 15.25
CA ARG A 243 5.20 4.62 14.23
C ARG A 243 4.39 4.20 12.99
N PHE A 244 3.56 5.10 12.50
CA PHE A 244 2.80 4.95 11.27
C PHE A 244 3.29 5.98 10.25
N GLU A 245 3.67 5.52 9.07
CA GLU A 245 4.24 6.35 8.00
C GLU A 245 3.36 6.30 6.76
N GLU A 246 2.72 7.44 6.44
CA GLU A 246 2.05 7.61 5.15
C GLU A 246 3.06 8.13 4.13
N ALA A 247 3.34 7.33 3.11
CA ALA A 247 4.46 7.51 2.18
C ALA A 247 4.05 7.92 0.75
N SER A 248 2.85 8.45 0.56
CA SER A 248 2.30 8.78 -0.76
C SER A 248 3.09 9.87 -1.49
N LEU A 249 3.33 9.70 -2.79
CA LEU A 249 3.72 10.82 -3.67
C LEU A 249 2.47 11.61 -4.08
N GLY A 250 1.47 10.88 -4.60
CA GLY A 250 0.20 11.41 -5.05
C GLY A 250 0.19 11.88 -6.51
N TYR A 251 -0.93 12.46 -6.92
CA TYR A 251 -1.13 13.03 -8.24
C TYR A 251 -0.23 14.26 -8.47
N PRO A 252 0.01 14.69 -9.73
CA PRO A 252 0.89 15.82 -10.03
C PRO A 252 0.57 17.11 -9.25
N LYS A 253 -0.69 17.37 -8.89
CA LYS A 253 -1.03 18.59 -8.14
C LYS A 253 -0.75 18.50 -6.63
N GLN A 254 -0.35 17.33 -6.12
CA GLN A 254 -0.22 17.05 -4.68
C GLN A 254 1.23 17.03 -4.19
N TRP A 255 2.20 17.13 -5.10
CA TRP A 255 3.62 17.22 -4.77
C TRP A 255 4.31 18.34 -5.57
N ASN A 256 5.52 18.73 -5.17
CA ASN A 256 6.25 19.85 -5.77
C ASN A 256 7.29 19.33 -6.77
N GLN A 257 7.02 19.52 -8.06
CA GLN A 257 7.87 19.06 -9.16
C GLN A 257 9.21 19.81 -9.27
N SER A 258 9.39 20.92 -8.55
CA SER A 258 10.71 21.57 -8.47
C SER A 258 11.70 20.80 -7.60
N ARG A 259 11.22 19.84 -6.79
CA ARG A 259 12.05 18.91 -6.02
C ARG A 259 12.17 17.59 -6.75
N SER A 260 13.29 16.90 -6.55
CA SER A 260 13.45 15.53 -7.03
C SER A 260 12.43 14.62 -6.36
N ILE A 261 11.94 13.61 -7.08
CA ILE A 261 11.11 12.54 -6.52
C ILE A 261 11.80 11.86 -5.32
N ALA A 262 13.14 11.79 -5.29
CA ALA A 262 13.90 11.25 -4.16
C ALA A 262 13.71 12.05 -2.86
N SER A 263 13.34 13.34 -2.93
CA SER A 263 12.99 14.13 -1.74
C SER A 263 11.70 13.64 -1.04
N TYR A 264 10.95 12.75 -1.69
CA TYR A 264 9.74 12.13 -1.17
C TYR A 264 9.98 10.69 -0.67
N LEU A 265 11.21 10.19 -0.70
CA LEU A 265 11.53 8.93 -0.01
C LEU A 265 11.40 9.14 1.51
N ARG A 266 10.57 8.32 2.17
CA ARG A 266 10.55 8.24 3.64
C ARG A 266 11.62 7.28 4.10
N GLU A 267 12.49 7.71 5.00
CA GLU A 267 13.42 6.79 5.67
C GLU A 267 12.69 6.04 6.79
N ILE A 268 12.62 4.71 6.66
CA ILE A 268 11.95 3.82 7.62
C ILE A 268 12.96 3.23 8.60
N LEU A 269 14.04 2.65 8.10
CA LEU A 269 15.12 2.10 8.93
C LEU A 269 16.47 2.73 8.51
N PRO A 270 17.30 3.20 9.46
CA PRO A 270 17.04 3.26 10.91
C PRO A 270 15.89 4.23 11.26
N GLY A 271 15.56 5.14 10.34
CA GLY A 271 14.42 6.05 10.45
C GLY A 271 14.70 7.23 11.37
N PRO A 272 13.81 8.24 11.37
CA PRO A 272 13.94 9.37 12.28
C PRO A 272 13.88 8.93 13.76
N PRO A 273 14.58 9.63 14.66
CA PRO A 273 14.48 9.39 16.10
C PRO A 273 13.01 9.48 16.54
N SER A 274 12.64 8.62 17.48
CA SER A 274 11.32 8.69 18.11
C SER A 274 11.21 10.01 18.90
N PRO A 275 10.04 10.69 18.88
CA PRO A 275 9.82 11.90 19.66
C PRO A 275 9.90 11.65 21.17
#